data_AF-A0AAE1NQV5-F1
#
_entry.id   AF-A0AAE1NQV5-F1
#
_cell.length_a   1.000
_cell.length_b   1.000
_cell.length_c   1.000
_cell.angle_alpha   90.00
_cell.angle_beta   90.00
_cell.angle_gamma   90.00
#
_symmetry.space_group_name_H-M   'P 1'
#
loop_
_entity.id
_entity.type
_entity.pdbx_description
1 polymer ?
#
loop_
_entity_poly.entity_id
_entity_poly.type
_entity_poly.pdbx_seq_one_letter_code
_entity_poly.pdbx_strand_id
1 'polypeptide(L)'
;MQEFTNLSYTTSEQHKDLTEARMKRDNADVEEISSKLVVWSPFSPDPSLRNIATGVVAEEGVNVHEYESIGHKIMHKMIGQPAFTFTFRRKDKAITLGQTSAIRVAPDRTIDSALLFQRFLVVSQTGELALEEVMHYELSPFFPALFEARDIFRKADKPQLAHAICDHASDAILQSVLETECHVLDGGSLLHQVPWKRGQNYGEIAQSYADFTVRHYGSATTVVFDGYEEGPSIKDNTHQRRGHNSHPIVHFTADTEFSGKKEEFLSRDVNKQTLIKMIIAELRRSGCDVVNAPGDADVDIVKAAVRASLVHTTTLIGEDTDLLVLLLYYAQRDSKDLYYRSGKAKADGSFKVYDIKHLQEILGHDVCSQLMFIHAMTGCDTTSRIFSVGKKAAFQKLVKGDSVLQLCAGAFTIPNQTADVIDDLGCQAMVILFGGKSTDSLATTRFNTFSKKVVSASSFVTPERLPPTESATRLHCRRVYYQIMVWMGTYKGMDATNWGWDLQDNRFVPLMSRMNAAPDNLLKVIHCNCSTACKTLRCSCRRYGLPCTTICGLCQLEECDNPHNKFLPDESDND
;
A
#
# COMPACT_ATOMS: atom_id res chain seq x y z
N MET A 1 -8.68 -34.95 26.58
CA MET A 1 -9.19 -36.14 25.88
C MET A 1 -8.27 -37.35 26.04
N GLN A 2 -6.94 -37.23 25.91
CA GLN A 2 -5.99 -38.34 26.08
C GLN A 2 -5.98 -38.95 27.51
N GLU A 3 -6.05 -38.11 28.55
CA GLU A 3 -6.22 -38.59 29.94
C GLU A 3 -7.56 -39.28 30.18
N PHE A 4 -8.59 -38.97 29.38
CA PHE A 4 -9.93 -39.54 29.53
C PHE A 4 -10.08 -40.87 28.79
N THR A 5 -9.30 -41.09 27.71
CA THR A 5 -9.38 -42.28 26.86
C THR A 5 -8.22 -43.27 27.06
N ASN A 6 -7.21 -42.92 27.87
CA ASN A 6 -6.05 -43.76 28.17
C ASN A 6 -5.31 -44.30 26.91
N LEU A 7 -5.37 -43.55 25.81
CA LEU A 7 -4.74 -43.87 24.53
C LEU A 7 -3.59 -42.89 24.28
N SER A 8 -2.37 -43.41 24.13
CA SER A 8 -1.22 -42.61 23.69
C SER A 8 -1.23 -42.47 22.17
N TYR A 9 -1.24 -41.24 21.67
CA TYR A 9 -1.12 -40.97 20.24
C TYR A 9 0.34 -40.70 19.90
N THR A 10 0.90 -41.50 19.00
CA THR A 10 2.17 -41.22 18.33
C THR A 10 1.89 -40.58 16.97
N THR A 11 2.59 -39.50 16.64
CA THR A 11 2.50 -38.84 15.33
C THR A 11 2.97 -39.81 14.25
N SER A 12 2.09 -40.19 13.33
CA SER A 12 2.40 -41.05 12.17
C SER A 12 2.24 -40.27 10.87
N GLU A 13 2.79 -40.78 9.76
CA GLU A 13 2.62 -40.19 8.42
C GLU A 13 1.15 -40.11 7.97
N GLN A 14 0.25 -40.86 8.61
CA GLN A 14 -1.19 -40.82 8.34
C GLN A 14 -1.92 -39.69 9.09
N HIS A 15 -1.27 -39.03 10.05
CA HIS A 15 -1.84 -37.97 10.88
C HIS A 15 -1.05 -36.66 10.76
N LYS A 16 -0.90 -36.17 9.52
CA LYS A 16 -0.14 -34.95 9.19
C LYS A 16 -0.62 -33.71 9.95
N ASP A 17 -1.89 -33.65 10.31
CA ASP A 17 -2.51 -32.55 11.06
C ASP A 17 -2.01 -32.44 12.51
N LEU A 18 -1.51 -33.53 13.09
CA LEU A 18 -0.99 -33.58 14.46
C LEU A 18 0.54 -33.36 14.52
N THR A 19 1.18 -33.05 13.38
CA THR A 19 2.60 -32.71 13.38
C THR A 19 2.80 -31.33 14.01
N GLU A 20 3.90 -31.17 14.76
CA GLU A 20 4.22 -29.91 15.43
C GLU A 20 4.27 -28.72 14.45
N ALA A 21 4.81 -28.92 13.25
CA ALA A 21 4.86 -27.92 12.21
C ALA A 21 3.45 -27.51 11.70
N ARG A 22 2.51 -28.46 11.61
CA ARG A 22 1.13 -28.19 11.18
C ARG A 22 0.33 -27.53 12.29
N MET A 23 0.42 -28.03 13.52
CA MET A 23 -0.19 -27.40 14.70
C MET A 23 0.29 -25.96 14.90
N LYS A 24 1.60 -25.70 14.71
CA LYS A 24 2.16 -24.35 14.79
C LYS A 24 1.61 -23.42 13.70
N ARG A 25 1.43 -23.94 12.48
CA ARG A 25 0.83 -23.18 11.37
C ARG A 25 -0.65 -22.89 11.65
N ASP A 26 -1.40 -23.88 12.08
CA ASP A 26 -2.83 -23.73 12.35
C ASP A 26 -3.07 -22.77 13.53
N ASN A 27 -2.22 -22.81 14.57
CA ASN A 27 -2.24 -21.81 15.64
C ASN A 27 -1.95 -20.39 15.12
N ALA A 28 -0.95 -20.24 14.24
CA ALA A 28 -0.65 -18.95 13.62
C ALA A 28 -1.81 -18.44 12.74
N ASP A 29 -2.46 -19.33 11.98
CA ASP A 29 -3.64 -19.01 11.17
C ASP A 29 -4.83 -18.59 12.06
N VAL A 30 -5.03 -19.25 13.21
CA VAL A 30 -6.06 -18.89 14.20
C VAL A 30 -5.77 -17.53 14.84
N GLU A 31 -4.51 -17.25 15.21
CA GLU A 31 -4.10 -15.95 15.73
C GLU A 31 -4.31 -14.84 14.69
N GLU A 32 -3.98 -15.11 13.41
CA GLU A 32 -4.21 -14.18 12.32
C GLU A 32 -5.70 -13.89 12.15
N ILE A 33 -6.56 -14.91 12.08
CA ILE A 33 -8.01 -14.73 11.96
C ILE A 33 -8.57 -13.98 13.17
N SER A 34 -8.13 -14.33 14.38
CA SER A 34 -8.58 -13.67 15.61
C SER A 34 -8.21 -12.20 15.61
N SER A 35 -6.98 -11.86 15.21
CA SER A 35 -6.54 -10.47 15.08
C SER A 35 -7.40 -9.69 14.07
N LYS A 36 -7.75 -10.31 12.95
CA LYS A 36 -8.60 -9.70 11.92
C LYS A 36 -10.04 -9.52 12.37
N LEU A 37 -10.60 -10.48 13.12
CA LEU A 37 -11.96 -10.39 13.67
C LEU A 37 -12.11 -9.31 14.75
N VAL A 38 -11.03 -8.98 15.48
CA VAL A 38 -11.03 -7.85 16.40
C VAL A 38 -11.15 -6.53 15.64
N VAL A 39 -10.42 -6.39 14.53
CA VAL A 39 -10.42 -5.15 13.72
C VAL A 39 -11.67 -5.03 12.83
N TRP A 40 -12.14 -6.14 12.25
CA TRP A 40 -13.26 -6.19 11.32
C TRP A 40 -14.34 -7.16 11.81
N SER A 41 -14.86 -6.87 13.00
CA SER A 41 -15.88 -7.72 13.61
C SER A 41 -17.15 -7.77 12.76
N PRO A 42 -17.62 -8.98 12.36
CA PRO A 42 -18.90 -9.14 11.68
C PRO A 42 -20.10 -8.82 12.59
N PHE A 43 -19.86 -8.61 13.88
CA PHE A 43 -20.87 -8.22 14.88
C PHE A 43 -20.86 -6.72 15.18
N SER A 44 -20.12 -5.92 14.42
CA SER A 44 -20.19 -4.46 14.54
C SER A 44 -21.57 -3.94 14.11
N PRO A 45 -22.05 -2.82 14.68
CA PRO A 45 -23.36 -2.25 14.36
C PRO A 45 -23.42 -1.59 12.96
N ASP A 46 -22.32 -1.62 12.21
CA ASP A 46 -22.23 -0.99 10.92
C ASP A 46 -22.83 -1.90 9.83
N PRO A 47 -23.82 -1.40 9.08
CA PRO A 47 -24.64 -2.19 8.16
C PRO A 47 -23.94 -2.57 6.86
N SER A 48 -22.71 -2.11 6.62
CA SER A 48 -22.01 -2.35 5.37
C SER A 48 -21.48 -3.79 5.24
N LEU A 49 -21.72 -4.40 4.06
CA LEU A 49 -21.24 -5.73 3.72
C LEU A 49 -19.71 -5.68 3.51
N ARG A 50 -18.96 -6.55 4.21
CA ARG A 50 -17.49 -6.50 4.21
C ARG A 50 -16.81 -7.85 4.11
N ASN A 51 -15.60 -7.85 3.56
CA ASN A 51 -14.71 -9.00 3.60
C ASN A 51 -13.96 -9.06 4.95
N ILE A 52 -14.22 -10.09 5.74
CA ILE A 52 -13.65 -10.26 7.10
C ILE A 52 -12.12 -10.48 7.10
N ALA A 53 -11.53 -10.88 5.97
CA ALA A 53 -10.09 -11.11 5.88
C ALA A 53 -9.29 -9.86 5.46
N THR A 54 -9.96 -8.84 4.90
CA THR A 54 -9.30 -7.67 4.30
C THR A 54 -9.92 -6.33 4.72
N GLY A 55 -11.10 -6.33 5.35
CA GLY A 55 -11.84 -5.13 5.73
C GLY A 55 -12.55 -4.41 4.58
N VAL A 56 -12.40 -4.88 3.34
CA VAL A 56 -12.96 -4.23 2.14
C VAL A 56 -14.50 -4.23 2.19
N VAL A 57 -15.09 -3.03 2.09
CA VAL A 57 -16.53 -2.82 1.96
C VAL A 57 -16.97 -3.15 0.53
N ALA A 58 -18.09 -3.85 0.42
CA ALA A 58 -18.64 -4.25 -0.85
C ALA A 58 -19.23 -3.05 -1.61
N GLU A 59 -18.98 -2.98 -2.92
CA GLU A 59 -19.60 -1.98 -3.80
C GLU A 59 -21.11 -2.20 -3.93
N GLU A 60 -21.85 -1.18 -4.38
CA GLU A 60 -23.33 -1.13 -4.49
C GLU A 60 -23.95 -2.26 -5.34
N GLY A 61 -23.16 -3.01 -6.11
CA GLY A 61 -23.61 -4.16 -6.91
C GLY A 61 -23.39 -5.54 -6.27
N VAL A 62 -22.70 -5.66 -5.13
CA VAL A 62 -22.39 -6.94 -4.51
C VAL A 62 -23.58 -7.43 -3.68
N ASN A 63 -24.11 -8.60 -4.03
CA ASN A 63 -25.29 -9.18 -3.37
C ASN A 63 -25.05 -10.60 -2.83
N VAL A 64 -23.81 -10.98 -2.52
CA VAL A 64 -23.49 -12.31 -1.98
C VAL A 64 -24.21 -12.63 -0.68
N HIS A 65 -24.57 -11.62 0.11
CA HIS A 65 -25.37 -11.79 1.33
C HIS A 65 -26.79 -12.30 1.05
N GLU A 66 -27.30 -12.10 -0.17
CA GLU A 66 -28.60 -12.60 -0.62
C GLU A 66 -28.52 -13.98 -1.31
N TYR A 67 -27.41 -14.72 -1.15
CA TYR A 67 -27.14 -15.96 -1.91
C TYR A 67 -28.30 -16.96 -1.85
N GLU A 68 -28.98 -17.04 -0.70
CA GLU A 68 -30.10 -17.96 -0.50
C GLU A 68 -31.31 -17.55 -1.36
N SER A 69 -31.72 -16.28 -1.32
CA SER A 69 -32.81 -15.75 -2.15
C SER A 69 -32.51 -15.91 -3.64
N ILE A 70 -31.26 -15.66 -4.04
CA ILE A 70 -30.79 -15.83 -5.42
C ILE A 70 -30.83 -17.32 -5.81
N GLY A 71 -30.38 -18.22 -4.94
CA GLY A 71 -30.46 -19.66 -5.14
C GLY A 71 -31.89 -20.14 -5.36
N HIS A 72 -32.83 -19.68 -4.54
CA HIS A 72 -34.26 -19.99 -4.71
C HIS A 72 -34.81 -19.50 -6.05
N LYS A 73 -34.44 -18.29 -6.49
CA LYS A 73 -34.81 -17.77 -7.83
C LYS A 73 -34.26 -18.64 -8.96
N ILE A 74 -33.04 -19.17 -8.83
CA ILE A 74 -32.45 -20.10 -9.80
C ILE A 74 -33.23 -21.43 -9.79
N MET A 75 -33.50 -21.98 -8.61
CA MET A 75 -34.26 -23.23 -8.46
C MET A 75 -35.66 -23.13 -9.06
N HIS A 76 -36.36 -22.00 -8.87
CA HIS A 76 -37.67 -21.78 -9.46
C HIS A 76 -37.62 -21.82 -11.00
N LYS A 77 -36.53 -21.35 -11.61
CA LYS A 77 -36.33 -21.45 -13.08
C LYS A 77 -36.10 -22.88 -13.56
N MET A 78 -35.79 -23.82 -12.66
CA MET A 78 -35.61 -25.24 -12.99
C MET A 78 -36.95 -26.00 -13.02
N ILE A 79 -38.00 -25.47 -12.39
CA ILE A 79 -39.30 -26.13 -12.32
C ILE A 79 -39.87 -26.28 -13.74
N GLY A 80 -40.18 -27.52 -14.14
CA GLY A 80 -40.71 -27.83 -15.47
C GLY A 80 -39.66 -27.93 -16.59
N GLN A 81 -38.36 -27.79 -16.29
CA GLN A 81 -37.28 -27.96 -17.27
C GLN A 81 -36.66 -29.37 -17.18
N PRO A 82 -36.29 -30.01 -18.30
CA PRO A 82 -35.52 -31.25 -18.27
C PRO A 82 -34.12 -31.03 -17.67
N ALA A 83 -33.73 -31.89 -16.72
CA ALA A 83 -32.50 -31.76 -15.94
C ALA A 83 -31.23 -31.60 -16.80
N PHE A 84 -31.17 -32.26 -17.96
CA PHE A 84 -30.02 -32.23 -18.87
C PHE A 84 -30.00 -31.04 -19.84
N THR A 85 -31.05 -30.21 -19.85
CA THR A 85 -31.17 -29.06 -20.78
C THR A 85 -31.07 -27.70 -20.09
N PHE A 86 -31.28 -27.65 -18.78
CA PHE A 86 -31.17 -26.41 -18.02
C PHE A 86 -29.71 -25.99 -17.87
N THR A 87 -29.38 -24.78 -18.33
CA THR A 87 -28.02 -24.22 -18.23
C THR A 87 -27.99 -23.05 -17.25
N PHE A 88 -27.17 -23.15 -16.21
CA PHE A 88 -26.95 -22.06 -15.26
C PHE A 88 -26.28 -20.86 -15.94
N ARG A 89 -26.91 -19.69 -15.84
CA ARG A 89 -26.37 -18.44 -16.41
C ARG A 89 -25.56 -17.69 -15.35
N ARG A 90 -24.39 -17.16 -15.73
CA ARG A 90 -23.53 -16.39 -14.81
C ARG A 90 -24.24 -15.13 -14.26
N LYS A 91 -25.06 -14.47 -15.07
CA LYS A 91 -25.85 -13.28 -14.65
C LYS A 91 -26.89 -13.56 -13.56
N ASP A 92 -27.28 -14.83 -13.39
CA ASP A 92 -28.29 -15.21 -12.41
C ASP A 92 -27.65 -15.58 -11.05
N LYS A 93 -26.30 -15.65 -10.98
CA LYS A 93 -25.57 -15.98 -9.74
C LYS A 93 -25.39 -14.75 -8.86
N ALA A 94 -25.19 -14.99 -7.57
CA ALA A 94 -24.81 -13.93 -6.64
C ALA A 94 -23.43 -13.34 -7.01
N ILE A 95 -23.35 -12.02 -6.93
CA ILE A 95 -22.16 -11.20 -7.17
C ILE A 95 -21.35 -11.18 -5.89
N THR A 96 -20.12 -11.70 -5.95
CA THR A 96 -19.21 -11.79 -4.80
C THR A 96 -18.27 -10.59 -4.72
N LEU A 97 -17.71 -10.34 -3.53
CA LEU A 97 -16.66 -9.33 -3.32
C LEU A 97 -15.45 -9.51 -4.26
N GLY A 98 -15.14 -10.75 -4.64
CA GLY A 98 -14.01 -11.09 -5.53
C GLY A 98 -14.22 -10.75 -7.01
N GLN A 99 -15.41 -10.28 -7.42
CA GLN A 99 -15.61 -9.82 -8.80
C GLN A 99 -14.98 -8.45 -9.09
N THR A 100 -14.45 -7.76 -8.07
CA THR A 100 -13.73 -6.49 -8.21
C THR A 100 -12.38 -6.61 -8.93
N SER A 101 -11.74 -7.79 -8.92
CA SER A 101 -10.51 -8.05 -9.69
C SER A 101 -10.75 -8.41 -11.16
N ALA A 102 -12.02 -8.52 -11.57
CA ALA A 102 -12.39 -8.90 -12.91
C ALA A 102 -12.68 -7.65 -13.75
N ILE A 103 -11.97 -7.50 -14.86
CA ILE A 103 -12.11 -6.35 -15.77
C ILE A 103 -13.48 -6.44 -16.43
N ARG A 104 -14.29 -5.36 -16.34
CA ARG A 104 -15.56 -5.27 -17.08
C ARG A 104 -15.25 -5.05 -18.56
N VAL A 105 -15.65 -6.02 -19.37
CA VAL A 105 -15.39 -6.04 -20.81
C VAL A 105 -16.67 -5.72 -21.60
N ALA A 106 -17.82 -5.98 -20.99
CA ALA A 106 -19.15 -5.60 -21.46
C ALA A 106 -20.11 -5.52 -20.24
N PRO A 107 -21.34 -4.96 -20.38
CA PRO A 107 -22.29 -4.86 -19.27
C PRO A 107 -22.60 -6.18 -18.55
N ASP A 108 -22.40 -7.33 -19.20
CA ASP A 108 -22.70 -8.67 -18.69
C ASP A 108 -21.47 -9.59 -18.56
N ARG A 109 -20.23 -9.08 -18.79
CA ARG A 109 -19.02 -9.91 -18.84
C ARG A 109 -17.84 -9.29 -18.10
N THR A 110 -17.27 -10.09 -17.21
CA THR A 110 -16.00 -9.80 -16.54
C THR A 110 -14.94 -10.86 -16.88
N ILE A 111 -13.68 -10.44 -17.01
CA ILE A 111 -12.53 -11.31 -17.28
C ILE A 111 -11.53 -11.18 -16.13
N ASP A 112 -11.07 -12.31 -15.61
CA ASP A 112 -9.99 -12.39 -14.63
C ASP A 112 -8.67 -11.84 -15.20
N SER A 113 -7.92 -11.07 -14.41
CA SER A 113 -6.69 -10.41 -14.88
C SER A 113 -5.58 -11.39 -15.30
N ALA A 114 -5.44 -12.54 -14.62
CA ALA A 114 -4.48 -13.57 -15.03
C ALA A 114 -4.89 -14.22 -16.35
N LEU A 115 -6.19 -14.48 -16.53
CA LEU A 115 -6.73 -14.97 -17.81
C LEU A 115 -6.56 -13.96 -18.94
N LEU A 116 -6.74 -12.66 -18.67
CA LEU A 116 -6.49 -11.60 -19.65
C LEU A 116 -5.01 -11.56 -20.06
N PHE A 117 -4.11 -11.63 -19.08
CA PHE A 117 -2.68 -11.67 -19.32
C PHE A 117 -2.26 -12.91 -20.14
N GLN A 118 -2.82 -14.09 -19.85
CA GLN A 118 -2.59 -15.30 -20.64
C GLN A 118 -3.10 -15.16 -22.08
N ARG A 119 -4.32 -14.64 -22.27
CA ARG A 119 -4.88 -14.38 -23.60
C ARG A 119 -4.00 -13.43 -24.39
N PHE A 120 -3.47 -12.41 -23.72
CA PHE A 120 -2.58 -11.47 -24.34
C PHE A 120 -1.31 -12.14 -24.90
N LEU A 121 -0.63 -12.99 -24.11
CA LEU A 121 0.55 -13.71 -24.60
C LEU A 121 0.26 -14.51 -25.86
N VAL A 122 -0.93 -15.13 -25.94
CA VAL A 122 -1.36 -15.87 -27.13
C VAL A 122 -1.65 -14.94 -28.31
N VAL A 123 -2.40 -13.84 -28.13
CA VAL A 123 -2.65 -12.84 -29.21
C VAL A 123 -1.34 -12.24 -29.72
N SER A 124 -0.36 -11.99 -28.85
CA SER A 124 0.93 -11.44 -29.27
C SER A 124 1.72 -12.38 -30.19
N GLN A 125 1.47 -13.70 -30.11
CA GLN A 125 2.09 -14.71 -30.96
C GLN A 125 1.41 -14.84 -32.33
N THR A 126 0.20 -14.31 -32.50
CA THR A 126 -0.56 -14.42 -33.76
C THR A 126 -0.25 -13.29 -34.75
N GLY A 127 0.57 -12.31 -34.34
CA GLY A 127 0.92 -11.15 -35.16
C GLY A 127 -0.13 -10.04 -35.18
N GLU A 128 -1.23 -10.18 -34.42
CA GLU A 128 -2.32 -9.19 -34.35
C GLU A 128 -1.99 -7.96 -33.50
N LEU A 129 -1.08 -8.11 -32.52
CA LEU A 129 -0.60 -7.07 -31.61
C LEU A 129 0.88 -7.35 -31.30
N ALA A 130 1.75 -6.35 -31.44
CA ALA A 130 3.13 -6.53 -31.01
C ALA A 130 3.18 -6.70 -29.48
N LEU A 131 3.95 -7.69 -29.02
CA LEU A 131 4.12 -7.96 -27.58
C LEU A 131 4.58 -6.71 -26.82
N GLU A 132 5.38 -5.86 -27.47
CA GLU A 132 5.82 -4.56 -26.95
C GLU A 132 4.68 -3.54 -26.80
N GLU A 133 3.77 -3.43 -27.77
CA GLU A 133 2.62 -2.50 -27.69
C GLU A 133 1.75 -2.78 -26.48
N VAL A 134 1.56 -4.05 -26.15
CA VAL A 134 0.69 -4.40 -25.04
C VAL A 134 1.39 -4.31 -23.69
N MET A 135 2.72 -4.33 -23.64
CA MET A 135 3.45 -4.03 -22.39
C MET A 135 3.24 -2.59 -21.92
N HIS A 136 2.66 -1.71 -22.74
CA HIS A 136 2.19 -0.39 -22.32
C HIS A 136 0.92 -0.42 -21.48
N TYR A 137 0.21 -1.55 -21.42
CA TYR A 137 -1.03 -1.71 -20.69
C TYR A 137 -0.84 -2.56 -19.43
N GLU A 138 -1.70 -2.34 -18.45
CA GLU A 138 -1.59 -2.95 -17.12
C GLU A 138 -2.07 -4.40 -17.08
N LEU A 139 -3.01 -4.75 -17.96
CA LEU A 139 -3.58 -6.09 -18.09
C LEU A 139 -4.27 -6.55 -16.78
N SER A 140 -4.72 -5.58 -15.99
CA SER A 140 -5.30 -5.74 -14.65
C SER A 140 -6.22 -4.53 -14.36
N PRO A 141 -7.29 -4.67 -13.56
CA PRO A 141 -8.21 -3.55 -13.27
C PRO A 141 -7.61 -2.46 -12.37
N PHE A 142 -6.48 -2.75 -11.73
CA PHE A 142 -5.64 -1.85 -10.94
C PHE A 142 -4.17 -2.27 -11.12
N PHE A 143 -3.21 -1.45 -10.68
CA PHE A 143 -1.78 -1.75 -10.91
C PHE A 143 -1.24 -2.68 -9.82
N PRO A 144 -1.06 -3.97 -10.10
CA PRO A 144 -0.76 -4.91 -9.04
C PRO A 144 0.69 -4.76 -8.54
N ALA A 145 1.56 -4.03 -9.26
CA ALA A 145 2.88 -3.67 -8.75
C ALA A 145 2.84 -2.58 -7.65
N LEU A 146 1.79 -1.75 -7.63
CA LEU A 146 1.65 -0.59 -6.74
C LEU A 146 0.39 -0.64 -5.85
N PHE A 147 -0.48 -1.63 -6.01
CA PHE A 147 -1.73 -1.71 -5.27
C PHE A 147 -2.00 -3.16 -4.87
N GLU A 148 -2.49 -3.35 -3.64
CA GLU A 148 -2.95 -4.64 -3.12
C GLU A 148 -4.40 -4.93 -3.55
N ALA A 149 -5.20 -3.88 -3.67
CA ALA A 149 -6.56 -3.89 -4.19
C ALA A 149 -6.87 -2.53 -4.84
N ARG A 150 -8.05 -2.38 -5.46
CA ARG A 150 -8.53 -1.09 -5.98
C ARG A 150 -8.41 -0.02 -4.89
N ASP A 151 -7.76 1.09 -5.24
CA ASP A 151 -7.49 2.25 -4.38
C ASP A 151 -6.68 1.96 -3.10
N ILE A 152 -6.19 0.74 -2.86
CA ILE A 152 -5.44 0.38 -1.64
C ILE A 152 -3.96 0.17 -1.96
N PHE A 153 -3.09 1.02 -1.42
CA PHE A 153 -1.65 0.90 -1.59
C PHE A 153 -1.09 -0.38 -0.98
N ARG A 154 0.01 -0.88 -1.55
CA ARG A 154 0.77 -1.96 -0.92
C ARG A 154 1.47 -1.47 0.35
N LYS A 155 1.49 -2.28 1.41
CA LYS A 155 2.13 -1.90 2.69
C LYS A 155 3.63 -1.62 2.51
N ALA A 156 4.06 -0.42 2.90
CA ALA A 156 5.47 -0.12 3.06
C ALA A 156 6.07 -0.92 4.23
N ASP A 157 7.28 -1.43 4.00
CA ASP A 157 8.15 -1.96 5.06
C ASP A 157 9.16 -0.85 5.41
N LYS A 158 8.70 0.19 6.12
CA LYS A 158 9.51 1.37 6.45
C LYS A 158 10.82 1.01 7.16
N PRO A 159 10.84 0.12 8.19
CA PRO A 159 12.06 -0.19 8.93
C PRO A 159 13.22 -0.71 8.08
N GLN A 160 12.93 -1.28 6.91
CA GLN A 160 13.96 -1.80 6.00
C GLN A 160 14.97 -0.72 5.58
N LEU A 161 14.56 0.56 5.45
CA LEU A 161 15.50 1.64 5.12
C LEU A 161 16.38 2.01 6.31
N ALA A 162 15.80 2.14 7.51
CA ALA A 162 16.57 2.39 8.73
C ALA A 162 17.60 1.27 8.97
N HIS A 163 17.24 0.00 8.73
CA HIS A 163 18.18 -1.12 8.78
C HIS A 163 19.29 -0.99 7.74
N ALA A 164 18.96 -0.62 6.49
CA ALA A 164 19.96 -0.45 5.45
C ALA A 164 20.96 0.67 5.77
N ILE A 165 20.50 1.78 6.38
CA ILE A 165 21.35 2.87 6.86
C ILE A 165 22.26 2.37 7.99
N CYS A 166 21.73 1.65 8.97
CA CYS A 166 22.53 1.06 10.04
C CYS A 166 23.60 0.09 9.54
N ASP A 167 23.24 -0.78 8.59
CA ASP A 167 24.18 -1.75 8.02
C ASP A 167 25.33 -1.04 7.29
N HIS A 168 25.07 0.13 6.70
CA HIS A 168 26.07 0.88 5.96
C HIS A 168 26.95 1.76 6.85
N ALA A 169 26.39 2.30 7.93
CA ALA A 169 27.04 3.24 8.83
C ALA A 169 26.97 2.75 10.27
N SER A 170 27.42 1.52 10.52
CA SER A 170 27.36 0.87 11.84
C SER A 170 28.07 1.66 12.93
N ASP A 171 29.12 2.38 12.56
CA ASP A 171 29.99 3.13 13.48
C ASP A 171 29.29 4.36 14.08
N ALA A 172 28.21 4.82 13.45
CA ALA A 172 27.34 5.89 13.95
C ALA A 172 26.14 5.37 14.78
N ILE A 173 26.07 4.05 15.02
CA ILE A 173 25.00 3.42 15.81
C ILE A 173 25.52 3.08 17.19
N LEU A 174 24.99 3.75 18.21
CA LEU A 174 25.40 3.60 19.60
C LEU A 174 24.42 2.69 20.38
N GLN A 175 24.91 2.09 21.46
CA GLN A 175 24.13 1.24 22.38
C GLN A 175 23.53 1.99 23.58
N SER A 176 24.03 3.20 23.82
CA SER A 176 23.56 4.14 24.84
C SER A 176 23.72 5.57 24.33
N VAL A 177 22.88 6.47 24.81
CA VAL A 177 23.07 7.91 24.58
C VAL A 177 23.96 8.45 25.69
N LEU A 178 24.80 9.43 25.35
CA LEU A 178 25.37 10.35 26.33
C LEU A 178 24.24 11.18 26.96
N GLU A 179 24.42 11.67 28.19
CA GLU A 179 23.42 12.52 28.83
C GLU A 179 23.28 13.83 28.02
N THR A 180 22.09 14.09 27.48
CA THR A 180 21.79 15.29 26.67
C THR A 180 21.01 16.32 27.47
N GLU A 181 21.24 17.60 27.16
CA GLU A 181 20.60 18.73 27.84
C GLU A 181 19.10 18.85 27.52
N CYS A 182 18.67 18.43 26.33
CA CYS A 182 17.29 18.56 25.87
C CYS A 182 16.74 17.26 25.25
N HIS A 183 15.43 17.08 25.39
CA HIS A 183 14.69 15.96 24.79
C HIS A 183 13.53 16.47 23.94
N VAL A 184 13.35 15.85 22.78
CA VAL A 184 12.17 16.03 21.92
C VAL A 184 11.48 14.69 21.75
N LEU A 185 10.19 14.63 22.05
CA LEU A 185 9.42 13.38 22.02
C LEU A 185 8.38 13.41 20.90
N ASP A 186 8.34 12.33 20.14
CA ASP A 186 7.20 11.94 19.32
C ASP A 186 6.00 11.62 20.23
N GLY A 187 5.01 12.51 20.22
CA GLY A 187 3.77 12.40 20.99
C GLY A 187 2.91 11.22 20.57
N GLY A 188 2.93 10.85 19.28
CA GLY A 188 2.23 9.67 18.77
C GLY A 188 2.80 8.37 19.37
N SER A 189 4.14 8.25 19.39
CA SER A 189 4.81 7.14 20.09
C SER A 189 4.56 7.17 21.60
N LEU A 190 4.62 8.36 22.23
CA LEU A 190 4.37 8.54 23.66
C LEU A 190 2.99 8.01 24.07
N LEU A 191 1.94 8.24 23.26
CA LEU A 191 0.59 7.73 23.51
C LEU A 191 0.58 6.23 23.76
N HIS A 192 1.43 5.45 23.09
CA HIS A 192 1.50 4.01 23.24
C HIS A 192 2.40 3.53 24.39
N GLN A 193 3.31 4.37 24.89
CA GLN A 193 4.26 4.00 25.94
C GLN A 193 3.66 3.97 27.35
N VAL A 194 2.73 4.88 27.67
CA VAL A 194 2.19 5.01 29.03
C VAL A 194 1.01 4.04 29.25
N PRO A 195 1.10 3.07 30.17
CA PRO A 195 0.02 2.12 30.43
C PRO A 195 -1.14 2.76 31.19
N TRP A 196 -2.38 2.40 30.82
CA TRP A 196 -3.58 2.85 31.52
C TRP A 196 -4.00 1.79 32.54
N LYS A 197 -4.29 2.21 33.77
CA LYS A 197 -4.77 1.33 34.84
C LYS A 197 -6.29 1.31 34.86
N ARG A 198 -6.85 0.16 35.24
CA ARG A 198 -8.30 -0.01 35.38
C ARG A 198 -8.84 0.93 36.47
N GLY A 199 -9.94 1.61 36.20
CA GLY A 199 -10.58 2.53 37.13
C GLY A 199 -10.00 3.95 37.14
N GLN A 200 -9.01 4.25 36.29
CA GLN A 200 -8.53 5.62 36.15
C GLN A 200 -9.52 6.48 35.37
N ASN A 201 -9.64 7.74 35.77
CA ASN A 201 -10.31 8.75 34.95
C ASN A 201 -9.36 9.36 33.91
N TYR A 202 -9.92 10.06 32.91
CA TYR A 202 -9.11 10.65 31.83
C TYR A 202 -8.13 11.73 32.32
N GLY A 203 -8.45 12.44 33.40
CA GLY A 203 -7.55 13.42 34.03
C GLY A 203 -6.32 12.75 34.64
N GLU A 204 -6.51 11.65 35.37
CA GLU A 204 -5.42 10.82 35.91
C GLU A 204 -4.58 10.18 34.80
N ILE A 205 -5.23 9.75 33.70
CA ILE A 205 -4.53 9.26 32.51
C ILE A 205 -3.67 10.40 31.93
N ALA A 206 -4.23 11.59 31.71
CA ALA A 206 -3.49 12.74 31.19
C ALA A 206 -2.30 13.13 32.09
N GLN A 207 -2.52 13.16 33.41
CA GLN A 207 -1.46 13.41 34.39
C GLN A 207 -0.35 12.36 34.30
N SER A 208 -0.70 11.08 34.11
CA SER A 208 0.29 10.01 34.01
C SER A 208 1.26 10.19 32.84
N TYR A 209 0.83 10.81 31.74
CA TYR A 209 1.69 11.17 30.62
C TYR A 209 2.67 12.28 30.99
N ALA A 210 2.21 13.30 31.71
CA ALA A 210 3.06 14.38 32.18
C ALA A 210 4.09 13.88 33.21
N ASP A 211 3.64 13.08 34.19
CA ASP A 211 4.51 12.46 35.20
C ASP A 211 5.56 11.56 34.56
N PHE A 212 5.17 10.75 33.58
CA PHE A 212 6.10 9.91 32.82
C PHE A 212 7.14 10.77 32.09
N THR A 213 6.70 11.81 31.39
CA THR A 213 7.59 12.68 30.61
C THR A 213 8.60 13.37 31.51
N VAL A 214 8.16 14.03 32.58
CA VAL A 214 9.05 14.74 33.50
C VAL A 214 9.99 13.79 34.24
N ARG A 215 9.50 12.62 34.67
CA ARG A 215 10.32 11.62 35.38
C ARG A 215 11.45 11.07 34.52
N HIS A 216 11.20 10.83 33.24
CA HIS A 216 12.16 10.17 32.36
C HIS A 216 13.03 11.13 31.55
N TYR A 217 12.55 12.35 31.28
CA TYR A 217 13.20 13.27 30.34
C TYR A 217 13.41 14.68 30.91
N GLY A 218 12.84 14.98 32.08
CA GLY A 218 12.90 16.30 32.71
C GLY A 218 11.80 17.25 32.24
N SER A 219 11.63 18.37 32.97
CA SER A 219 10.60 19.37 32.68
C SER A 219 10.87 20.18 31.42
N ALA A 220 12.14 20.43 31.06
CA ALA A 220 12.53 21.16 29.84
C ALA A 220 12.41 20.31 28.54
N THR A 221 11.46 19.38 28.51
CA THR A 221 11.21 18.48 27.38
C THR A 221 10.20 19.10 26.42
N THR A 222 10.46 19.00 25.11
CA THR A 222 9.46 19.32 24.08
C THR A 222 8.73 18.06 23.64
N VAL A 223 7.39 18.07 23.67
CA VAL A 223 6.56 16.98 23.13
C VAL A 223 5.79 17.50 21.91
N VAL A 224 5.78 16.75 20.82
CA VAL A 224 5.07 17.15 19.59
C VAL A 224 4.01 16.10 19.24
N PHE A 225 2.74 16.51 19.19
CA PHE A 225 1.60 15.63 18.86
C PHE A 225 1.08 15.88 17.44
N ASP A 226 0.56 14.81 16.82
CA ASP A 226 -0.28 14.91 15.63
C ASP A 226 -1.60 15.63 15.89
N GLY A 227 -2.07 16.33 14.87
CA GLY A 227 -3.42 16.84 14.76
C GLY A 227 -4.32 15.89 13.98
N TYR A 228 -5.54 15.70 14.49
CA TYR A 228 -6.55 14.84 13.88
C TYR A 228 -7.83 15.60 13.48
N GLU A 229 -7.79 16.94 13.49
CA GLU A 229 -8.96 17.79 13.22
C GLU A 229 -9.01 18.27 11.76
N GLU A 230 -7.89 18.20 11.04
CA GLU A 230 -7.81 18.57 9.63
C GLU A 230 -7.97 17.36 8.72
N GLY A 231 -8.86 17.48 7.74
CA GLY A 231 -9.04 16.53 6.65
C GLY A 231 -9.66 17.25 5.45
N PRO A 232 -9.48 16.75 4.21
CA PRO A 232 -8.85 15.47 3.81
C PRO A 232 -7.32 15.44 3.95
N SER A 233 -6.73 14.25 4.10
CA SER A 233 -5.27 14.06 4.26
C SER A 233 -4.72 13.07 3.23
N ILE A 234 -3.50 13.32 2.73
CA ILE A 234 -2.82 12.34 1.85
C ILE A 234 -2.46 11.04 2.58
N LYS A 235 -2.56 10.98 3.92
CA LYS A 235 -2.46 9.75 4.72
C LYS A 235 -3.80 9.00 4.84
N ASP A 236 -4.90 9.48 4.25
CA ASP A 236 -6.24 8.85 4.32
C ASP A 236 -6.22 7.38 3.90
N ASN A 237 -5.44 7.03 2.87
CA ASN A 237 -5.28 5.63 2.45
C ASN A 237 -4.71 4.74 3.56
N THR A 238 -3.69 5.24 4.26
CA THR A 238 -3.05 4.52 5.36
C THR A 238 -3.96 4.48 6.58
N HIS A 239 -4.70 5.55 6.87
CA HIS A 239 -5.72 5.56 7.92
C HIS A 239 -6.79 4.50 7.66
N GLN A 240 -7.31 4.41 6.42
CA GLN A 240 -8.29 3.40 6.03
C GLN A 240 -7.79 1.97 6.23
N ARG A 241 -6.51 1.71 5.92
CA ARG A 241 -5.89 0.39 6.09
C ARG A 241 -5.62 0.01 7.54
N ARG A 242 -5.30 0.99 8.41
CA ARG A 242 -5.02 0.75 9.84
C ARG A 242 -6.29 0.44 10.67
N GLY A 243 -7.46 0.58 10.06
CA GLY A 243 -8.74 0.26 10.66
C GLY A 243 -9.67 1.47 10.56
N HIS A 244 -10.90 1.23 10.13
CA HIS A 244 -11.93 2.25 10.20
C HIS A 244 -12.10 2.67 11.66
N ASN A 245 -12.40 3.95 11.86
CA ASN A 245 -12.92 4.59 13.06
C ASN A 245 -14.17 3.84 13.64
N SER A 246 -14.09 2.56 13.96
CA SER A 246 -15.21 1.68 14.31
C SER A 246 -15.55 1.73 15.79
N HIS A 247 -14.58 2.13 16.63
CA HIS A 247 -14.82 2.44 18.02
C HIS A 247 -15.76 3.66 18.13
N PRO A 248 -16.74 3.65 19.05
CA PRO A 248 -17.64 4.79 19.24
C PRO A 248 -16.86 6.06 19.61
N ILE A 249 -17.39 7.20 19.19
CA ILE A 249 -16.98 8.50 19.74
C ILE A 249 -17.39 8.50 21.20
N VAL A 250 -16.44 8.75 22.09
CA VAL A 250 -16.69 8.85 23.52
C VAL A 250 -16.65 10.33 23.89
N HIS A 251 -17.72 10.83 24.51
CA HIS A 251 -17.73 12.14 25.13
C HIS A 251 -17.30 11.98 26.59
N PHE A 252 -16.19 12.59 26.98
CA PHE A 252 -15.61 12.44 28.31
C PHE A 252 -15.03 13.77 28.82
N THR A 253 -15.01 13.90 30.14
CA THR A 253 -14.31 14.96 30.88
C THR A 253 -13.15 14.36 31.67
N ALA A 254 -12.34 15.21 32.34
CA ALA A 254 -11.26 14.75 33.19
C ALA A 254 -11.73 13.75 34.27
N ASP A 255 -12.91 13.96 34.85
CA ASP A 255 -13.46 13.11 35.92
C ASP A 255 -14.13 11.82 35.41
N THR A 256 -14.28 11.65 34.09
CA THR A 256 -14.94 10.47 33.52
C THR A 256 -14.03 9.25 33.63
N GLU A 257 -14.52 8.15 34.19
CA GLU A 257 -13.77 6.88 34.28
C GLU A 257 -13.55 6.27 32.88
N PHE A 258 -12.32 5.86 32.60
CA PHE A 258 -12.01 5.13 31.38
C PHE A 258 -12.51 3.68 31.49
N SER A 259 -13.29 3.26 30.50
CA SER A 259 -13.71 1.87 30.33
C SER A 259 -13.41 1.41 28.90
N GLY A 260 -12.92 0.18 28.77
CA GLY A 260 -12.59 -0.43 27.47
C GLY A 260 -11.10 -0.72 27.31
N LYS A 261 -10.67 -0.88 26.05
CA LYS A 261 -9.26 -1.13 25.70
C LYS A 261 -8.64 0.12 25.11
N LYS A 262 -7.42 0.44 25.57
CA LYS A 262 -6.66 1.62 25.15
C LYS A 262 -6.49 1.66 23.63
N GLU A 263 -6.13 0.54 23.02
CA GLU A 263 -5.85 0.43 21.59
C GLU A 263 -7.10 0.70 20.75
N GLU A 264 -8.26 0.21 21.22
CA GLU A 264 -9.54 0.43 20.55
C GLU A 264 -9.97 1.90 20.68
N PHE A 265 -9.82 2.50 21.86
CA PHE A 265 -10.09 3.93 22.08
C PHE A 265 -9.19 4.82 21.20
N LEU A 266 -7.89 4.52 21.19
CA LEU A 266 -6.89 5.18 20.36
C LEU A 266 -6.97 4.79 18.89
N SER A 267 -7.96 4.00 18.44
CA SER A 267 -8.20 3.81 17.01
C SER A 267 -9.04 4.94 16.41
N ARG A 268 -9.79 5.67 17.25
CA ARG A 268 -10.72 6.72 16.82
C ARG A 268 -10.08 8.10 16.89
N ASP A 269 -9.92 8.76 15.74
CA ASP A 269 -9.23 10.05 15.63
C ASP A 269 -9.81 11.15 16.53
N VAL A 270 -11.14 11.25 16.62
CA VAL A 270 -11.84 12.21 17.50
C VAL A 270 -11.52 11.96 18.98
N ASN A 271 -11.45 10.69 19.38
CA ASN A 271 -11.15 10.32 20.77
C ASN A 271 -9.68 10.62 21.09
N LYS A 272 -8.77 10.26 20.17
CA LYS A 272 -7.33 10.60 20.28
C LYS A 272 -7.14 12.10 20.46
N GLN A 273 -7.72 12.92 19.58
CA GLN A 273 -7.56 14.39 19.65
C GLN A 273 -8.05 14.95 20.98
N THR A 274 -9.21 14.48 21.45
CA THR A 274 -9.79 14.95 22.71
C THR A 274 -8.89 14.62 23.89
N LEU A 275 -8.32 13.40 23.91
CA LEU A 275 -7.36 12.99 24.93
C LEU A 275 -6.04 13.78 24.84
N ILE A 276 -5.50 13.95 23.63
CA ILE A 276 -4.28 14.73 23.38
C ILE A 276 -4.41 16.14 23.95
N LYS A 277 -5.56 16.80 23.77
CA LYS A 277 -5.82 18.14 24.36
C LYS A 277 -5.68 18.14 25.89
N MET A 278 -6.15 17.11 26.58
CA MET A 278 -5.98 16.97 28.03
C MET A 278 -4.51 16.72 28.40
N ILE A 279 -3.82 15.83 27.67
CA ILE A 279 -2.39 15.55 27.88
C ILE A 279 -1.55 16.81 27.68
N ILE A 280 -1.82 17.60 26.63
CA ILE A 280 -1.15 18.88 26.36
C ILE A 280 -1.28 19.83 27.55
N ALA A 281 -2.48 19.93 28.13
CA ALA A 281 -2.72 20.80 29.28
C ALA A 281 -1.87 20.37 30.50
N GLU A 282 -1.83 19.07 30.79
CA GLU A 282 -1.06 18.53 31.91
C GLU A 282 0.46 18.61 31.71
N LEU A 283 0.95 18.37 30.50
CA LEU A 283 2.36 18.55 30.15
C LEU A 283 2.79 20.00 30.35
N ARG A 284 2.01 20.96 29.86
CA ARG A 284 2.30 22.40 30.04
C ARG A 284 2.27 22.81 31.52
N ARG A 285 1.30 22.29 32.29
CA ARG A 285 1.22 22.53 33.74
C ARG A 285 2.44 21.97 34.48
N SER A 286 3.04 20.92 33.95
CA SER A 286 4.23 20.26 34.50
C SER A 286 5.55 20.87 33.98
N GLY A 287 5.48 21.95 33.19
CA GLY A 287 6.63 22.71 32.71
C GLY A 287 7.21 22.27 31.36
N CYS A 288 6.58 21.32 30.66
CA CYS A 288 7.01 20.88 29.33
C CYS A 288 6.52 21.81 28.23
N ASP A 289 7.35 21.93 27.19
CA ASP A 289 6.96 22.59 25.94
C ASP A 289 6.16 21.61 25.08
N VAL A 290 5.07 22.09 24.47
CA VAL A 290 4.19 21.22 23.68
C VAL A 290 3.76 21.88 22.39
N VAL A 291 4.04 21.21 21.28
CA VAL A 291 3.59 21.56 19.93
C VAL A 291 2.49 20.58 19.53
N ASN A 292 1.40 21.11 18.98
CA ASN A 292 0.32 20.30 18.42
C ASN A 292 0.25 20.63 16.93
N ALA A 293 0.58 19.67 16.08
CA ALA A 293 0.54 19.84 14.64
C ALA A 293 -0.92 19.99 14.18
N PRO A 294 -1.19 20.71 13.08
CA PRO A 294 -2.51 20.76 12.47
C PRO A 294 -2.95 19.41 11.87
N GLY A 295 -1.98 18.63 11.40
CA GLY A 295 -2.15 17.28 10.86
C GLY A 295 -0.99 16.39 11.27
N ASP A 296 -0.28 15.83 10.30
CA ASP A 296 0.89 14.99 10.54
C ASP A 296 2.06 15.75 11.19
N ALA A 297 2.60 15.21 12.29
CA ALA A 297 3.63 15.87 13.10
C ALA A 297 5.09 15.51 12.73
N ASP A 298 5.34 14.58 11.80
CA ASP A 298 6.68 14.06 11.49
C ASP A 298 7.72 15.18 11.25
N VAL A 299 7.33 16.19 10.47
CA VAL A 299 8.20 17.34 10.16
C VAL A 299 8.35 18.28 11.35
N ASP A 300 7.30 18.48 12.14
CA ASP A 300 7.31 19.36 13.32
C ASP A 300 8.18 18.77 14.44
N ILE A 301 8.12 17.45 14.66
CA ILE A 301 8.98 16.71 15.59
C ILE A 301 10.45 16.94 15.23
N VAL A 302 10.81 16.74 13.95
CA VAL A 302 12.18 16.88 13.47
C VAL A 302 12.66 18.33 13.57
N LYS A 303 11.83 19.29 13.17
CA LYS A 303 12.16 20.72 13.27
C LYS A 303 12.33 21.19 14.71
N ALA A 304 11.56 20.65 15.66
CA ALA A 304 11.75 20.92 17.08
C ALA A 304 13.12 20.42 17.56
N ALA A 305 13.49 19.19 17.20
CA ALA A 305 14.79 18.62 17.59
C ALA A 305 15.98 19.36 16.95
N VAL A 306 15.89 19.69 15.66
CA VAL A 306 16.93 20.46 14.96
C VAL A 306 17.06 21.88 15.52
N ARG A 307 15.96 22.52 15.90
CA ARG A 307 16.00 23.86 16.54
C ARG A 307 16.66 23.79 17.91
N ALA A 308 16.30 22.81 18.73
CA ALA A 308 16.92 22.60 20.03
C ALA A 308 18.42 22.31 19.89
N SER A 309 18.82 21.52 18.87
CA SER A 309 20.22 21.19 18.62
C SER A 309 21.09 22.38 18.23
N LEU A 310 20.52 23.51 17.81
CA LEU A 310 21.31 24.73 17.55
C LEU A 310 22.00 25.28 18.81
N VAL A 311 21.43 25.01 19.99
CA VAL A 311 21.91 25.58 21.25
C VAL A 311 22.31 24.51 22.26
N HIS A 312 21.60 23.38 22.27
CA HIS A 312 21.74 22.32 23.28
C HIS A 312 22.01 20.96 22.65
N THR A 313 22.79 20.12 23.31
CA THR A 313 22.83 18.69 22.98
C THR A 313 21.41 18.09 23.13
N THR A 314 20.94 17.40 22.09
CA THR A 314 19.51 17.05 21.97
C THR A 314 19.34 15.59 21.60
N THR A 315 18.41 14.90 22.27
CA THR A 315 17.95 13.57 21.87
C THR A 315 16.49 13.62 21.43
N LEU A 316 16.22 13.19 20.20
CA LEU A 316 14.88 12.91 19.70
C LEU A 316 14.49 11.46 20.05
N ILE A 317 13.32 11.30 20.67
CA ILE A 317 12.75 10.01 21.07
C ILE A 317 11.57 9.68 20.15
N GLY A 318 11.65 8.58 19.41
CA GLY A 318 10.60 8.15 18.48
C GLY A 318 10.86 6.76 17.91
N GLU A 319 9.91 6.24 17.12
CA GLU A 319 10.02 4.90 16.52
C GLU A 319 9.94 4.92 14.98
N ASP A 320 9.43 5.98 14.36
CA ASP A 320 9.21 5.99 12.91
C ASP A 320 10.53 6.18 12.13
N THR A 321 10.65 5.46 11.01
CA THR A 321 11.74 5.65 10.04
C THR A 321 11.66 7.02 9.36
N ASP A 322 10.45 7.58 9.24
CA ASP A 322 10.21 8.90 8.66
C ASP A 322 11.05 9.97 9.39
N LEU A 323 11.12 9.89 10.73
CA LEU A 323 11.91 10.80 11.57
C LEU A 323 13.41 10.70 11.30
N LEU A 324 13.97 9.50 11.12
CA LEU A 324 15.39 9.31 10.80
C LEU A 324 15.74 9.92 9.44
N VAL A 325 14.91 9.66 8.43
CA VAL A 325 15.11 10.20 7.07
C VAL A 325 15.07 11.72 7.08
N LEU A 326 14.11 12.30 7.81
CA LEU A 326 13.95 13.75 7.93
C LEU A 326 15.08 14.39 8.77
N LEU A 327 15.56 13.75 9.83
CA LEU A 327 16.70 14.22 10.62
C LEU A 327 17.96 14.31 9.77
N LEU A 328 18.24 13.28 8.97
CA LEU A 328 19.41 13.27 8.07
C LEU A 328 19.34 14.39 7.02
N TYR A 329 18.14 14.83 6.64
CA TYR A 329 17.92 15.96 5.74
C TYR A 329 18.06 17.32 6.45
N TYR A 330 17.40 17.50 7.59
CA TYR A 330 17.29 18.81 8.25
C TYR A 330 18.43 19.16 9.21
N ALA A 331 19.17 18.17 9.73
CA ALA A 331 20.24 18.42 10.69
C ALA A 331 21.36 19.27 10.07
N GLN A 332 21.81 20.27 10.82
CA GLN A 332 22.86 21.20 10.41
C GLN A 332 24.20 20.76 10.98
N ARG A 333 25.26 20.86 10.17
CA ARG A 333 26.62 20.46 10.57
C ARG A 333 27.14 21.24 11.77
N ASP A 334 26.77 22.52 11.88
CA ASP A 334 27.25 23.41 12.93
C ASP A 334 26.43 23.33 14.23
N SER A 335 25.42 22.45 14.31
CA SER A 335 24.62 22.29 15.53
C SER A 335 25.42 21.61 16.65
N LYS A 336 24.90 21.59 17.88
CA LYS A 336 25.29 20.65 18.93
C LYS A 336 24.88 19.22 18.58
N ASP A 337 25.32 18.26 19.38
CA ASP A 337 25.10 16.84 19.12
C ASP A 337 23.61 16.51 19.14
N LEU A 338 23.20 15.74 18.14
CA LEU A 338 21.81 15.39 17.89
C LEU A 338 21.71 13.88 17.70
N TYR A 339 20.95 13.25 18.59
CA TYR A 339 20.74 11.81 18.58
C TYR A 339 19.29 11.47 18.26
N TYR A 340 19.07 10.38 17.54
CA TYR A 340 17.77 9.74 17.43
C TYR A 340 17.76 8.42 18.20
N ARG A 341 16.78 8.20 19.08
CA ARG A 341 16.71 7.02 19.93
C ARG A 341 15.31 6.42 19.93
N SER A 342 15.25 5.08 19.87
CA SER A 342 14.01 4.34 20.14
C SER A 342 13.51 4.58 21.57
N GLY A 343 12.20 4.75 21.73
CA GLY A 343 11.55 4.86 23.05
C GLY A 343 11.54 3.53 23.82
N LYS A 344 11.76 2.41 23.12
CA LYS A 344 11.79 1.07 23.73
C LYS A 344 13.22 0.55 23.87
N ALA A 345 13.56 0.11 25.07
CA ALA A 345 14.78 -0.64 25.30
C ALA A 345 14.70 -2.02 24.60
N LYS A 346 15.84 -2.52 24.13
CA LYS A 346 15.99 -3.91 23.69
C LYS A 346 15.90 -4.86 24.89
N ALA A 347 15.82 -6.16 24.60
CA ALA A 347 15.76 -7.20 25.63
C ALA A 347 16.97 -7.19 26.60
N ASP A 348 18.12 -6.70 26.14
CA ASP A 348 19.35 -6.53 26.94
C ASP A 348 19.40 -5.20 27.71
N GLY A 349 18.34 -4.38 27.65
CA GLY A 349 18.28 -3.07 28.30
C GLY A 349 18.96 -1.94 27.52
N SER A 350 19.63 -2.23 26.40
CA SER A 350 20.27 -1.22 25.56
C SER A 350 19.25 -0.49 24.68
N PHE A 351 19.61 0.71 24.23
CA PHE A 351 18.81 1.46 23.25
C PHE A 351 19.53 1.47 21.91
N LYS A 352 18.76 1.47 20.82
CA LYS A 352 19.31 1.78 19.51
C LYS A 352 19.35 3.29 19.35
N VAL A 353 20.55 3.84 19.21
CA VAL A 353 20.80 5.27 19.10
C VAL A 353 21.52 5.56 17.78
N TYR A 354 21.05 6.56 17.05
CA TYR A 354 21.67 7.05 15.83
C TYR A 354 22.33 8.39 16.12
N ASP A 355 23.64 8.48 15.92
CA ASP A 355 24.36 9.76 15.91
C ASP A 355 24.13 10.42 14.55
N ILE A 356 23.29 11.46 14.52
CA ILE A 356 22.83 12.05 13.26
C ILE A 356 23.97 12.74 12.52
N LYS A 357 24.91 13.38 13.23
CA LYS A 357 26.04 14.05 12.60
C LYS A 357 27.01 13.04 12.00
N HIS A 358 27.38 12.02 12.78
CA HIS A 358 28.29 10.98 12.30
C HIS A 358 27.66 10.21 11.12
N LEU A 359 26.35 10.00 11.12
CA LEU A 359 25.64 9.46 9.95
C LEU A 359 25.74 10.39 8.72
N GLN A 360 25.56 11.70 8.88
CA GLN A 360 25.71 12.67 7.79
C GLN A 360 27.15 12.72 7.24
N GLU A 361 28.16 12.49 8.08
CA GLU A 361 29.57 12.40 7.67
C GLU A 361 29.83 11.15 6.83
N ILE A 362 29.33 9.98 7.25
CA ILE A 362 29.51 8.72 6.52
C ILE A 362 28.73 8.71 5.20
N LEU A 363 27.46 9.14 5.22
CA LEU A 363 26.58 9.12 4.05
C LEU A 363 26.92 10.22 3.04
N GLY A 364 27.41 11.36 3.54
CA GLY A 364 27.60 12.56 2.73
C GLY A 364 26.30 13.32 2.45
N HIS A 365 26.46 14.60 2.11
CA HIS A 365 25.36 15.55 1.93
C HIS A 365 24.37 15.10 0.83
N ASP A 366 24.89 14.63 -0.30
CA ASP A 366 24.04 14.29 -1.46
C ASP A 366 23.13 13.11 -1.16
N VAL A 367 23.66 12.04 -0.56
CA VAL A 367 22.86 10.88 -0.17
C VAL A 367 21.80 11.28 0.86
N CYS A 368 22.18 12.02 1.91
CA CYS A 368 21.24 12.52 2.91
C CYS A 368 20.09 13.33 2.29
N SER A 369 20.40 14.20 1.31
CA SER A 369 19.38 14.98 0.61
C SER A 369 18.42 14.11 -0.23
N GLN A 370 18.91 12.97 -0.74
CA GLN A 370 18.19 12.07 -1.64
C GLN A 370 17.46 10.94 -0.92
N LEU A 371 17.63 10.77 0.40
CA LEU A 371 16.96 9.71 1.17
C LEU A 371 15.44 9.86 1.19
N MET A 372 14.91 11.09 1.22
CA MET A 372 13.46 11.34 1.12
C MET A 372 12.89 10.75 -0.17
N PHE A 373 13.61 10.91 -1.28
CA PHE A 373 13.22 10.31 -2.56
C PHE A 373 13.21 8.80 -2.50
N ILE A 374 14.28 8.16 -2.04
CA ILE A 374 14.31 6.68 -1.92
C ILE A 374 13.18 6.20 -1.03
N HIS A 375 12.94 6.88 0.08
CA HIS A 375 11.92 6.50 1.04
C HIS A 375 10.51 6.59 0.47
N ALA A 376 10.13 7.72 -0.13
CA ALA A 376 8.83 7.90 -0.75
C ALA A 376 8.66 7.05 -2.03
N MET A 377 9.67 6.96 -2.90
CA MET A 377 9.60 6.21 -4.16
C MET A 377 9.36 4.72 -3.92
N THR A 378 10.00 4.15 -2.90
CA THR A 378 9.86 2.73 -2.53
C THR A 378 8.71 2.44 -1.56
N GLY A 379 7.92 3.45 -1.22
CA GLY A 379 6.70 3.36 -0.42
C GLY A 379 6.84 3.90 1.01
N CYS A 380 5.98 4.82 1.39
CA CYS A 380 5.85 5.36 2.75
C CYS A 380 4.37 5.35 3.17
N ASP A 381 3.94 6.22 4.08
CA ASP A 381 2.52 6.28 4.48
C ASP A 381 1.59 6.88 3.41
N THR A 382 2.14 7.59 2.43
CA THR A 382 1.34 8.29 1.39
C THR A 382 1.63 7.78 -0.02
N THR A 383 2.53 6.80 -0.16
CA THR A 383 2.92 6.21 -1.44
C THR A 383 3.03 4.70 -1.31
N SER A 384 2.73 3.97 -2.38
CA SER A 384 2.78 2.52 -2.31
C SER A 384 4.20 1.97 -2.28
N ARG A 385 4.37 0.85 -1.56
CA ARG A 385 5.46 -0.07 -1.85
C ARG A 385 5.39 -0.57 -3.30
N ILE A 386 6.53 -0.63 -3.96
CA ILE A 386 6.68 -1.25 -5.27
C ILE A 386 6.93 -2.75 -5.09
N PHE A 387 6.11 -3.59 -5.70
CA PHE A 387 6.29 -5.04 -5.65
C PHE A 387 7.61 -5.45 -6.33
N SER A 388 8.34 -6.39 -5.74
CA SER A 388 9.70 -6.83 -6.15
C SER A 388 10.83 -5.80 -6.01
N VAL A 389 10.58 -4.56 -5.59
CA VAL A 389 11.63 -3.57 -5.29
C VAL A 389 11.69 -3.36 -3.77
N GLY A 390 12.89 -3.52 -3.20
CA GLY A 390 13.13 -3.31 -1.76
C GLY A 390 13.81 -1.98 -1.47
N LYS A 391 13.51 -1.37 -0.32
CA LYS A 391 14.14 -0.12 0.15
C LYS A 391 15.66 -0.27 0.26
N LYS A 392 16.12 -1.40 0.80
CA LYS A 392 17.56 -1.71 0.93
C LYS A 392 18.28 -1.73 -0.43
N ALA A 393 17.66 -2.32 -1.45
CA ALA A 393 18.26 -2.39 -2.79
C ALA A 393 18.32 -1.00 -3.45
N ALA A 394 17.27 -0.19 -3.31
CA ALA A 394 17.24 1.18 -3.81
C ALA A 394 18.29 2.07 -3.11
N PHE A 395 18.37 1.99 -1.78
CA PHE A 395 19.41 2.68 -0.99
C PHE A 395 20.82 2.27 -1.41
N GLN A 396 21.08 0.97 -1.58
CA GLN A 396 22.38 0.48 -2.02
C GLN A 396 22.78 1.00 -3.41
N LYS A 397 21.83 1.14 -4.34
CA LYS A 397 22.09 1.75 -5.65
C LYS A 397 22.48 3.23 -5.50
N LEU A 398 21.78 3.96 -4.65
CA LEU A 398 22.05 5.37 -4.40
C LEU A 398 23.45 5.59 -3.82
N VAL A 399 23.80 4.85 -2.77
CA VAL A 399 25.09 4.94 -2.08
C VAL A 399 26.26 4.48 -2.96
N LYS A 400 26.03 3.52 -3.86
CA LYS A 400 27.03 3.08 -4.85
C LYS A 400 27.23 4.08 -6.00
N GLY A 401 26.51 5.20 -6.03
CA GLY A 401 26.69 6.23 -7.04
C GLY A 401 26.05 5.92 -8.39
N ASP A 402 24.88 5.24 -8.40
CA ASP A 402 24.09 5.09 -9.64
C ASP A 402 23.67 6.49 -10.14
N SER A 403 24.35 6.99 -11.17
CA SER A 403 24.25 8.38 -11.62
C SER A 403 22.86 8.76 -12.10
N VAL A 404 22.13 7.81 -12.69
CA VAL A 404 20.76 8.02 -13.17
C VAL A 404 19.82 8.13 -11.98
N LEU A 405 19.96 7.23 -11.00
CA LEU A 405 19.15 7.29 -9.78
C LEU A 405 19.42 8.58 -8.98
N GLN A 406 20.68 9.01 -8.88
CA GLN A 406 21.05 10.27 -8.23
C GLN A 406 20.48 11.49 -8.96
N LEU A 407 20.54 11.52 -10.29
CA LEU A 407 19.93 12.58 -11.10
C LEU A 407 18.42 12.66 -10.84
N CYS A 408 17.74 11.51 -10.87
CA CYS A 408 16.30 11.44 -10.60
C CYS A 408 16.00 11.90 -9.16
N ALA A 409 16.73 11.41 -8.17
CA ALA A 409 16.53 11.78 -6.77
C ALA A 409 16.75 13.28 -6.54
N GLY A 410 17.77 13.88 -7.16
CA GLY A 410 18.05 15.30 -7.08
C GLY A 410 16.95 16.16 -7.72
N ALA A 411 16.33 15.71 -8.81
CA ALA A 411 15.23 16.46 -9.41
C ALA A 411 13.99 16.51 -8.49
N PHE A 412 13.70 15.42 -7.79
CA PHE A 412 12.53 15.34 -6.89
C PHE A 412 12.67 16.20 -5.63
N THR A 413 13.88 16.65 -5.28
CA THR A 413 14.13 17.53 -4.13
C THR A 413 14.16 19.01 -4.51
N ILE A 414 13.92 19.36 -5.77
CA ILE A 414 13.84 20.76 -6.22
C ILE A 414 12.38 21.23 -6.11
N PRO A 415 12.09 22.32 -5.36
CA PRO A 415 10.76 22.91 -5.32
C PRO A 415 10.30 23.47 -6.67
N ASN A 416 8.98 23.48 -6.92
CA ASN A 416 8.36 24.01 -8.13
C ASN A 416 8.79 23.32 -9.44
N GLN A 417 9.16 22.05 -9.38
CA GLN A 417 9.38 21.24 -10.58
C GLN A 417 8.07 21.03 -11.33
N THR A 418 8.18 20.94 -12.66
CA THR A 418 7.01 20.66 -13.50
C THR A 418 6.64 19.18 -13.42
N ALA A 419 5.36 18.87 -13.62
CA ALA A 419 4.90 17.49 -13.65
C ALA A 419 5.60 16.68 -14.75
N ASP A 420 5.92 17.28 -15.89
CA ASP A 420 6.59 16.60 -17.01
C ASP A 420 8.01 16.14 -16.65
N VAL A 421 8.79 16.99 -15.96
CA VAL A 421 10.14 16.61 -15.48
C VAL A 421 10.05 15.46 -14.47
N ILE A 422 9.09 15.53 -13.54
CA ILE A 422 8.86 14.49 -12.53
C ILE A 422 8.39 13.19 -13.17
N ASP A 423 7.54 13.28 -14.20
CA ASP A 423 7.03 12.14 -14.95
C ASP A 423 8.17 11.42 -15.70
N ASP A 424 9.01 12.15 -16.42
CA ASP A 424 10.09 11.60 -17.24
C ASP A 424 11.21 10.99 -16.37
N LEU A 425 11.69 11.73 -15.38
CA LEU A 425 12.74 11.24 -14.47
C LEU A 425 12.20 10.16 -13.53
N GLY A 426 10.93 10.24 -13.14
CA GLY A 426 10.25 9.19 -12.38
C GLY A 426 10.19 7.86 -13.13
N CYS A 427 9.87 7.89 -14.42
CA CYS A 427 9.92 6.71 -15.30
C CYS A 427 11.34 6.14 -15.40
N GLN A 428 12.37 6.98 -15.59
CA GLN A 428 13.76 6.54 -15.62
C GLN A 428 14.17 5.88 -14.29
N ALA A 429 13.83 6.49 -13.14
CA ALA A 429 14.09 5.90 -11.84
C ALA A 429 13.43 4.52 -11.69
N MET A 430 12.17 4.37 -12.13
CA MET A 430 11.45 3.10 -12.08
C MET A 430 12.15 2.03 -12.94
N VAL A 431 12.62 2.38 -14.14
CA VAL A 431 13.41 1.46 -14.99
C VAL A 431 14.68 0.98 -14.27
N ILE A 432 15.44 1.90 -13.66
CA ILE A 432 16.67 1.56 -12.92
C ILE A 432 16.39 0.71 -11.68
N LEU A 433 15.28 0.95 -10.98
CA LEU A 433 14.86 0.17 -9.81
C LEU A 433 14.49 -1.28 -10.17
N PHE A 434 13.96 -1.51 -11.37
CA PHE A 434 13.70 -2.84 -11.91
C PHE A 434 14.90 -3.47 -12.64
N GLY A 435 16.05 -2.80 -12.65
CA GLY A 435 17.28 -3.31 -13.25
C GLY A 435 17.33 -3.22 -14.79
N GLY A 436 16.52 -2.34 -15.38
CA GLY A 436 16.64 -1.94 -16.78
C GLY A 436 17.79 -0.97 -17.01
N LYS A 437 18.04 -0.63 -18.28
CA LYS A 437 19.03 0.39 -18.69
C LYS A 437 18.38 1.76 -18.76
N SER A 438 19.14 2.83 -18.61
CA SER A 438 18.62 4.21 -18.71
C SER A 438 17.98 4.57 -20.05
N THR A 439 18.31 3.83 -21.11
CA THR A 439 17.74 3.98 -22.44
C THR A 439 16.46 3.17 -22.65
N ASP A 440 16.12 2.26 -21.72
CA ASP A 440 14.95 1.41 -21.85
C ASP A 440 13.68 2.18 -21.48
N SER A 441 12.58 1.95 -22.22
CA SER A 441 11.25 2.36 -21.76
C SER A 441 10.73 1.43 -20.67
N LEU A 442 9.67 1.83 -19.97
CA LEU A 442 9.01 0.93 -19.02
C LEU A 442 8.34 -0.26 -19.73
N ALA A 443 7.83 -0.08 -20.95
CA ALA A 443 7.26 -1.18 -21.74
C ALA A 443 8.35 -2.21 -22.11
N THR A 444 9.50 -1.75 -22.59
CA THR A 444 10.66 -2.61 -22.90
C THR A 444 11.17 -3.30 -21.63
N THR A 445 11.23 -2.59 -20.49
CA THR A 445 11.62 -3.17 -19.20
C THR A 445 10.63 -4.23 -18.73
N ARG A 446 9.31 -3.98 -18.87
CA ARG A 446 8.26 -4.96 -18.57
C ARG A 446 8.41 -6.22 -19.41
N PHE A 447 8.63 -6.08 -20.72
CA PHE A 447 8.90 -7.20 -21.61
C PHE A 447 10.13 -8.00 -21.19
N ASN A 448 11.25 -7.34 -20.94
CA ASN A 448 12.50 -7.97 -20.55
C ASN A 448 12.38 -8.70 -19.21
N THR A 449 11.73 -8.07 -18.21
CA THR A 449 11.49 -8.67 -16.89
C THR A 449 10.55 -9.87 -16.99
N PHE A 450 9.50 -9.78 -17.80
CA PHE A 450 8.60 -10.90 -18.07
C PHE A 450 9.34 -12.08 -18.69
N SER A 451 10.06 -11.83 -19.80
CA SER A 451 10.82 -12.86 -20.52
C SER A 451 11.82 -13.58 -19.61
N LYS A 452 12.60 -12.84 -18.80
CA LYS A 452 13.54 -13.42 -17.82
C LYS A 452 12.84 -14.29 -16.77
N LYS A 453 11.68 -13.86 -16.27
CA LYS A 453 10.92 -14.60 -15.26
C LYS A 453 10.30 -15.86 -15.85
N VAL A 454 9.73 -15.81 -17.05
CA VAL A 454 9.14 -17.00 -17.70
C VAL A 454 10.16 -18.11 -17.89
N VAL A 455 11.37 -17.78 -18.32
CA VAL A 455 12.46 -18.77 -18.52
C VAL A 455 12.80 -19.53 -17.23
N SER A 456 12.62 -18.90 -16.07
CA SER A 456 13.03 -19.45 -14.77
C SER A 456 11.85 -19.90 -13.90
N ALA A 457 10.61 -19.66 -14.31
CA ALA A 457 9.45 -19.90 -13.48
C ALA A 457 8.91 -21.32 -13.65
N SER A 458 8.65 -21.99 -12.52
CA SER A 458 7.88 -23.24 -12.45
C SER A 458 6.37 -23.02 -12.33
N SER A 459 5.95 -21.76 -12.22
CA SER A 459 4.56 -21.34 -12.06
C SER A 459 4.27 -20.07 -12.85
N PHE A 460 3.00 -19.72 -12.97
CA PHE A 460 2.57 -18.54 -13.72
C PHE A 460 3.18 -17.25 -13.15
N VAL A 461 3.77 -16.43 -14.03
CA VAL A 461 4.32 -15.12 -13.66
C VAL A 461 3.17 -14.14 -13.47
N THR A 462 2.90 -13.76 -12.22
CA THR A 462 1.85 -12.81 -11.88
C THR A 462 2.23 -11.37 -12.31
N PRO A 463 1.27 -10.55 -12.78
CA PRO A 463 1.56 -9.19 -13.27
C PRO A 463 2.17 -8.25 -12.23
N GLU A 464 1.95 -8.47 -10.93
CA GLU A 464 2.60 -7.70 -9.85
C GLU A 464 4.13 -7.74 -9.89
N ARG A 465 4.72 -8.78 -10.48
CA ARG A 465 6.18 -8.96 -10.60
C ARG A 465 6.81 -8.09 -11.69
N LEU A 466 6.01 -7.39 -12.49
CA LEU A 466 6.46 -6.53 -13.57
C LEU A 466 6.54 -5.07 -13.09
N PRO A 467 7.44 -4.24 -13.67
CA PRO A 467 7.41 -2.79 -13.46
C PRO A 467 6.01 -2.24 -13.78
N PRO A 468 5.48 -1.23 -13.07
CA PRO A 468 4.24 -0.57 -13.48
C PRO A 468 4.34 0.05 -14.88
N THR A 469 3.21 0.32 -15.53
CA THR A 469 3.22 1.06 -16.82
C THR A 469 3.69 2.50 -16.64
N GLU A 470 3.97 3.21 -17.73
CA GLU A 470 4.32 4.63 -17.68
C GLU A 470 3.23 5.46 -17.03
N SER A 471 1.96 5.27 -17.41
CA SER A 471 0.85 6.02 -16.79
C SER A 471 0.77 5.80 -15.28
N ALA A 472 0.95 4.55 -14.83
CA ALA A 472 0.93 4.21 -13.41
C ALA A 472 2.13 4.82 -12.66
N THR A 473 3.30 4.74 -13.28
CA THR A 473 4.55 5.26 -12.73
C THR A 473 4.48 6.77 -12.57
N ARG A 474 4.00 7.51 -13.58
CA ARG A 474 3.83 8.96 -13.52
C ARG A 474 2.96 9.38 -12.34
N LEU A 475 1.80 8.74 -12.15
CA LEU A 475 0.91 9.05 -11.02
C LEU A 475 1.55 8.71 -9.67
N HIS A 476 2.31 7.61 -9.57
CA HIS A 476 3.09 7.29 -8.37
C HIS A 476 4.17 8.35 -8.10
N CYS A 477 4.95 8.72 -9.10
CA CYS A 477 6.01 9.71 -9.02
C CYS A 477 5.48 11.11 -8.65
N ARG A 478 4.32 11.50 -9.16
CA ARG A 478 3.66 12.74 -8.74
C ARG A 478 3.31 12.74 -7.25
N ARG A 479 2.79 11.62 -6.71
CA ARG A 479 2.54 11.48 -5.26
C ARG A 479 3.83 11.50 -4.44
N VAL A 480 4.88 10.85 -4.95
CA VAL A 480 6.22 10.87 -4.35
C VAL A 480 6.73 12.32 -4.27
N TYR A 481 6.65 13.07 -5.36
CA TYR A 481 7.06 14.48 -5.38
C TYR A 481 6.24 15.32 -4.39
N TYR A 482 4.91 15.18 -4.40
CA TYR A 482 4.03 15.88 -3.45
C TYR A 482 4.42 15.59 -2.00
N GLN A 483 4.68 14.32 -1.66
CA GLN A 483 5.13 13.94 -0.31
C GLN A 483 6.47 14.60 0.06
N ILE A 484 7.43 14.65 -0.86
CA ILE A 484 8.71 15.32 -0.62
C ILE A 484 8.51 16.81 -0.40
N MET A 485 7.64 17.47 -1.16
CA MET A 485 7.29 18.88 -0.96
C MET A 485 6.61 19.13 0.39
N VAL A 486 5.79 18.18 0.86
CA VAL A 486 5.21 18.21 2.22
C VAL A 486 6.32 18.15 3.25
N TRP A 487 7.23 17.18 3.14
CA TRP A 487 8.36 17.03 4.04
C TRP A 487 9.31 18.23 4.05
N MET A 488 9.53 18.88 2.90
CA MET A 488 10.34 20.10 2.76
C MET A 488 9.59 21.37 3.22
N GLY A 489 8.28 21.31 3.42
CA GLY A 489 7.45 22.46 3.76
C GLY A 489 7.21 23.45 2.61
N THR A 490 7.45 23.03 1.36
CA THR A 490 7.30 23.84 0.14
C THR A 490 6.01 23.53 -0.63
N TYR A 491 5.15 22.65 -0.10
CA TYR A 491 3.90 22.25 -0.74
C TYR A 491 2.80 23.33 -0.77
N LYS A 492 2.95 24.43 -0.03
CA LYS A 492 1.92 25.48 0.05
C LYS A 492 1.61 26.03 -1.35
N GLY A 493 0.36 25.90 -1.79
CA GLY A 493 -0.09 26.28 -3.14
C GLY A 493 -0.11 25.12 -4.15
N MET A 494 0.35 23.93 -3.78
CA MET A 494 0.15 22.72 -4.56
C MET A 494 -1.21 22.10 -4.23
N ASP A 495 -1.97 21.77 -5.27
CA ASP A 495 -3.20 21.00 -5.15
C ASP A 495 -2.91 19.51 -5.37
N ALA A 496 -3.15 18.69 -4.34
CA ALA A 496 -2.91 17.25 -4.37
C ALA A 496 -3.59 16.55 -5.57
N THR A 497 -4.73 17.06 -6.04
CA THR A 497 -5.45 16.47 -7.19
C THR A 497 -4.67 16.56 -8.51
N ASN A 498 -3.79 17.55 -8.64
CA ASN A 498 -2.86 17.66 -9.77
C ASN A 498 -1.66 16.69 -9.67
N TRP A 499 -1.44 16.13 -8.48
CA TRP A 499 -0.28 15.32 -8.12
C TRP A 499 -0.61 13.86 -7.81
N GLY A 500 -1.60 13.30 -8.51
CA GLY A 500 -1.88 11.86 -8.49
C GLY A 500 -2.87 11.40 -7.41
N TRP A 501 -3.62 12.34 -6.84
CA TRP A 501 -4.74 12.11 -5.93
C TRP A 501 -6.07 12.50 -6.58
N ASP A 502 -7.16 11.96 -6.06
CA ASP A 502 -8.53 12.37 -6.35
C ASP A 502 -9.27 12.59 -5.03
N LEU A 503 -10.27 13.47 -5.01
CA LEU A 503 -11.04 13.78 -3.81
C LEU A 503 -12.42 13.13 -3.90
N GLN A 504 -12.64 12.08 -3.11
CA GLN A 504 -13.89 11.34 -3.07
C GLN A 504 -14.39 11.24 -1.63
N ASP A 505 -15.66 11.57 -1.39
CA ASP A 505 -16.28 11.55 -0.05
C ASP A 505 -15.44 12.26 1.03
N ASN A 506 -14.90 13.43 0.70
CA ASN A 506 -14.02 14.22 1.57
C ASN A 506 -12.75 13.47 2.04
N ARG A 507 -12.23 12.58 1.19
CA ARG A 507 -10.98 11.83 1.41
C ARG A 507 -10.13 11.81 0.14
N PHE A 508 -8.82 11.88 0.31
CA PHE A 508 -7.92 11.67 -0.82
C PHE A 508 -7.78 10.18 -1.14
N VAL A 509 -8.19 9.82 -2.35
CA VAL A 509 -7.99 8.48 -2.92
C VAL A 509 -6.94 8.53 -4.03
N PRO A 510 -6.08 7.51 -4.16
CA PRO A 510 -5.02 7.54 -5.15
C PRO A 510 -5.58 7.34 -6.56
N LEU A 511 -5.22 8.23 -7.49
CA LEU A 511 -5.47 7.99 -8.91
C LEU A 511 -4.62 6.79 -9.36
N MET A 512 -5.32 5.73 -9.74
CA MET A 512 -4.71 4.55 -10.35
C MET A 512 -4.38 4.86 -11.79
N SER A 513 -5.27 4.71 -12.77
CA SER A 513 -4.93 4.85 -14.20
C SER A 513 -5.66 5.97 -14.91
N ARG A 514 -5.03 6.52 -15.95
CA ARG A 514 -5.70 7.33 -16.98
C ARG A 514 -5.98 6.53 -18.26
N MET A 515 -5.57 5.26 -18.30
CA MET A 515 -5.69 4.37 -19.46
C MET A 515 -6.59 3.18 -19.17
N ASN A 516 -7.22 2.65 -20.22
CA ASN A 516 -7.94 1.38 -20.18
C ASN A 516 -6.99 0.25 -19.73
N ALA A 517 -7.54 -0.76 -19.04
CA ALA A 517 -6.77 -1.90 -18.53
C ALA A 517 -6.07 -2.71 -19.64
N ALA A 518 -6.57 -2.64 -20.87
CA ALA A 518 -6.05 -3.29 -22.05
C ALA A 518 -6.42 -2.48 -23.31
N PRO A 519 -5.77 -2.75 -24.45
CA PRO A 519 -6.18 -2.21 -25.75
C PRO A 519 -7.67 -2.47 -26.04
N ASP A 520 -8.34 -1.52 -26.70
CA ASP A 520 -9.78 -1.63 -27.00
C ASP A 520 -10.10 -2.85 -27.89
N ASN A 521 -9.23 -3.19 -28.82
CA ASN A 521 -9.36 -4.41 -29.63
C ASN A 521 -9.31 -5.68 -28.76
N LEU A 522 -8.49 -5.69 -27.70
CA LEU A 522 -8.34 -6.82 -26.77
C LEU A 522 -9.51 -6.94 -25.78
N LEU A 523 -10.02 -5.81 -25.27
CA LEU A 523 -11.30 -5.80 -24.55
C LEU A 523 -12.40 -6.35 -25.47
N LYS A 524 -12.32 -6.09 -26.77
CA LYS A 524 -13.26 -6.65 -27.75
C LYS A 524 -12.95 -8.10 -28.18
N VAL A 525 -11.86 -8.75 -27.75
CA VAL A 525 -11.55 -10.17 -28.09
C VAL A 525 -12.54 -11.12 -27.41
N ILE A 526 -13.68 -11.25 -28.08
CA ILE A 526 -14.75 -12.16 -27.78
C ILE A 526 -14.44 -13.44 -28.55
N HIS A 527 -13.49 -14.25 -28.06
CA HIS A 527 -13.33 -15.62 -28.58
C HIS A 527 -14.70 -16.32 -28.63
N CYS A 528 -14.98 -17.02 -29.72
CA CYS A 528 -16.15 -17.88 -29.80
C CYS A 528 -15.77 -19.31 -29.42
N ASN A 529 -16.67 -19.98 -28.69
CA ASN A 529 -16.62 -21.43 -28.48
C ASN A 529 -17.53 -22.14 -29.48
N CYS A 530 -17.58 -21.64 -30.72
CA CYS A 530 -18.44 -22.22 -31.74
C CYS A 530 -17.99 -23.64 -32.03
N SER A 531 -18.93 -24.58 -32.02
CA SER A 531 -18.74 -25.96 -32.44
C SER A 531 -18.83 -26.16 -33.96
N THR A 532 -18.95 -25.07 -34.72
CA THR A 532 -19.20 -25.05 -36.17
C THR A 532 -18.46 -23.85 -36.79
N ALA A 533 -18.33 -23.80 -38.11
CA ALA A 533 -17.52 -22.85 -38.90
C ALA A 533 -17.84 -21.34 -38.78
N CYS A 534 -18.54 -20.88 -37.73
CA CYS A 534 -18.79 -19.46 -37.44
C CYS A 534 -19.60 -18.71 -38.51
N LYS A 535 -20.41 -19.42 -39.31
CA LYS A 535 -21.25 -18.86 -40.41
C LYS A 535 -22.35 -17.89 -39.96
N THR A 536 -22.88 -18.03 -38.75
CA THR A 536 -24.10 -17.31 -38.33
C THR A 536 -23.82 -16.33 -37.18
N LEU A 537 -24.76 -15.43 -36.90
CA LEU A 537 -24.74 -14.54 -35.72
C LEU A 537 -24.85 -15.29 -34.38
N ARG A 538 -24.88 -16.64 -34.39
CA ARG A 538 -24.64 -17.45 -33.18
C ARG A 538 -23.16 -17.45 -32.77
N CYS A 539 -22.26 -17.18 -33.71
CA CYS A 539 -20.87 -16.88 -33.41
C CYS A 539 -20.77 -15.51 -32.73
N SER A 540 -20.19 -15.50 -31.54
CA SER A 540 -20.03 -14.28 -30.78
C SER A 540 -19.13 -13.28 -31.50
N CYS A 541 -18.03 -13.70 -32.13
CA CYS A 541 -17.17 -12.81 -32.92
C CYS A 541 -17.98 -12.11 -34.03
N ARG A 542 -18.65 -12.90 -34.88
CA ARG A 542 -19.44 -12.39 -36.01
C ARG A 542 -20.61 -11.49 -35.58
N ARG A 543 -21.28 -11.83 -34.46
CA ARG A 543 -22.39 -11.02 -33.91
C ARG A 543 -21.94 -9.61 -33.49
N TYR A 544 -20.70 -9.47 -33.02
CA TYR A 544 -20.11 -8.19 -32.64
C TYR A 544 -19.31 -7.55 -33.78
N GLY A 545 -19.40 -8.06 -35.01
CA GLY A 545 -18.72 -7.51 -36.18
C GLY A 545 -17.20 -7.74 -36.20
N LEU A 546 -16.70 -8.74 -35.47
CA LEU A 546 -15.27 -9.03 -35.36
C LEU A 546 -14.91 -10.33 -36.09
N PRO A 547 -13.74 -10.43 -36.73
CA PRO A 547 -13.22 -11.70 -37.23
C PRO A 547 -12.91 -12.65 -36.06
N CYS A 548 -13.08 -13.95 -36.30
CA CYS A 548 -12.58 -15.00 -35.43
C CYS A 548 -11.06 -15.06 -35.54
N THR A 549 -10.41 -15.04 -34.38
CA THR A 549 -8.96 -15.22 -34.25
C THR A 549 -8.63 -16.68 -33.94
N THR A 550 -7.35 -17.03 -33.93
CA THR A 550 -6.89 -18.38 -33.55
C THR A 550 -7.20 -18.74 -32.09
N ILE A 551 -7.72 -17.82 -31.27
CA ILE A 551 -8.17 -18.10 -29.89
C ILE A 551 -9.59 -18.69 -29.87
N CYS A 552 -10.29 -18.67 -31.01
CA CYS A 552 -11.63 -19.25 -31.16
C CYS A 552 -11.54 -20.78 -31.32
N GLY A 553 -12.23 -21.52 -30.45
CA GLY A 553 -11.94 -22.94 -30.16
C GLY A 553 -11.78 -23.87 -31.39
N LEU A 554 -12.70 -23.85 -32.35
CA LEU A 554 -12.62 -24.68 -33.56
C LEU A 554 -11.96 -24.00 -34.75
N CYS A 555 -11.70 -22.70 -34.68
CA CYS A 555 -11.00 -21.97 -35.73
C CYS A 555 -9.49 -22.30 -35.78
N GLN A 556 -8.99 -23.08 -34.81
CA GLN A 556 -7.66 -23.69 -34.84
C GLN A 556 -7.59 -25.00 -35.62
N LEU A 557 -8.72 -25.69 -35.82
CA LEU A 557 -8.77 -27.09 -36.24
C LEU A 557 -9.53 -27.31 -37.57
N GLU A 558 -10.45 -26.41 -37.94
CA GLU A 558 -11.28 -26.49 -39.16
C GLU A 558 -11.38 -25.13 -39.89
N GLU A 559 -11.88 -25.13 -41.14
CA GLU A 559 -12.17 -23.91 -41.90
C GLU A 559 -13.14 -22.99 -41.14
N CYS A 560 -12.70 -21.77 -40.83
CA CYS A 560 -13.51 -20.72 -40.24
C CYS A 560 -14.09 -19.81 -41.33
N ASP A 561 -15.40 -19.60 -41.36
CA ASP A 561 -16.08 -18.66 -42.28
C ASP A 561 -16.17 -17.23 -41.74
N ASN A 562 -15.43 -16.95 -40.67
CA ASN A 562 -15.21 -15.61 -40.15
C ASN A 562 -13.71 -15.37 -39.90
N PRO A 563 -12.78 -15.71 -40.82
CA PRO A 563 -11.35 -15.71 -40.53
C PRO A 563 -10.77 -14.28 -40.57
N HIS A 564 -9.65 -14.08 -39.87
CA HIS A 564 -8.95 -12.78 -39.75
C HIS A 564 -8.31 -12.24 -41.06
N ASN A 565 -8.47 -12.88 -42.22
CA ASN A 565 -7.76 -12.47 -43.45
C ASN A 565 -8.61 -12.59 -44.73
N LYS A 566 -9.75 -11.91 -44.82
CA LYS A 566 -10.30 -11.54 -46.14
C LYS A 566 -10.19 -10.02 -46.31
N PHE A 567 -9.24 -9.61 -47.14
CA PHE A 567 -9.37 -8.37 -47.90
C PHE A 567 -10.74 -8.41 -48.57
N LEU A 568 -11.55 -7.37 -48.36
CA LEU A 568 -12.67 -7.09 -49.25
C LEU A 568 -12.05 -6.93 -50.64
N PRO A 569 -12.46 -7.69 -51.66
CA PRO A 569 -12.11 -7.35 -53.02
C PRO A 569 -12.63 -5.94 -53.26
N ASP A 570 -11.78 -5.05 -53.79
CA ASP A 570 -12.22 -3.78 -54.34
C ASP A 570 -13.44 -4.05 -55.23
N GLU A 571 -14.51 -3.29 -55.01
CA GLU A 571 -15.55 -3.11 -56.03
C GLU A 571 -14.88 -2.35 -57.18
N SER A 572 -14.09 -3.05 -57.98
CA SER A 572 -13.72 -2.61 -59.31
C SER A 572 -14.87 -2.90 -60.25
N ASP A 573 -15.37 -1.80 -60.80
CA ASP A 573 -16.23 -1.64 -61.97
C ASP A 573 -16.31 -2.88 -62.87
N ASN A 574 -17.53 -3.33 -63.15
CA ASN A 574 -17.84 -4.03 -64.39
C ASN A 574 -19.16 -3.48 -64.94
N ASP A 575 -18.99 -2.67 -65.99
CA ASP A 575 -19.85 -2.36 -67.14
C ASP A 575 -21.36 -2.09 -66.95
#